data_AF-A0AAW8CTS4-F1
#
_entry.id   AF-A0AAW8CTS4-F1
#
_cell.length_a   1.000
_cell.length_b   1.000
_cell.length_c   1.000
_cell.angle_alpha   90.00
_cell.angle_beta   90.00
_cell.angle_gamma   90.00
#
_symmetry.space_group_name_H-M   'P 1'
#
loop_
_entity.id
_entity.type
_entity.pdbx_description
1 polymer ?
#
loop_
_entity_poly.entity_id
_entity_poly.type
_entity_poly.pdbx_seq_one_letter_code
_entity_poly.pdbx_strand_id
1 'polypeptide(L)'
;MTEDVVHTSAHADEPDMFGGVDLASGPDMTVVMLVFQGELISDAEVRTQLVGTDSHPRPVLWVEVRPVSRLHRTVHAKWIYTEATRKQAEGIAATLKKGARVTVTTPIDDMRTIFPHVASVALLP
;
A
#
# COMPACT_ATOMS: atom_id res chain seq x y z
N MET A 1 -27.76 -29.59 -57.07
CA MET A 1 -27.85 -28.71 -55.89
C MET A 1 -26.44 -28.59 -55.36
N THR A 2 -25.91 -27.38 -55.43
CA THR A 2 -24.52 -26.97 -55.19
C THR A 2 -24.26 -26.89 -53.69
N GLU A 3 -23.28 -27.63 -53.18
CA GLU A 3 -22.79 -27.50 -51.81
C GLU A 3 -21.54 -26.61 -51.84
N ASP A 4 -21.72 -25.35 -51.47
CA ASP A 4 -20.65 -24.39 -51.16
C ASP A 4 -20.01 -24.79 -49.82
N VAL A 5 -18.78 -25.30 -49.87
CA VAL A 5 -17.97 -25.53 -48.67
C VAL A 5 -17.33 -24.20 -48.28
N VAL A 6 -17.95 -23.53 -47.30
CA VAL A 6 -17.42 -22.33 -46.69
C VAL A 6 -16.15 -22.68 -45.90
N HIS A 7 -15.00 -22.33 -46.45
CA HIS A 7 -13.72 -22.32 -45.75
C HIS A 7 -13.74 -21.17 -44.72
N THR A 8 -14.05 -21.45 -43.46
CA THR A 8 -13.74 -20.51 -42.37
C THR A 8 -12.28 -20.71 -41.99
N SER A 9 -11.44 -19.75 -42.38
CA SER A 9 -10.08 -19.62 -41.87
C SER A 9 -10.14 -19.46 -40.36
N ALA A 10 -9.77 -20.50 -39.62
CA ALA A 10 -9.43 -20.36 -38.21
C ALA A 10 -8.22 -19.44 -38.12
N HIS A 11 -8.45 -18.22 -37.65
CA HIS A 11 -7.38 -17.28 -37.37
C HIS A 11 -6.44 -17.89 -36.33
N ALA A 12 -5.15 -17.80 -36.66
CA ALA A 12 -4.03 -18.16 -35.82
C ALA A 12 -4.09 -17.45 -34.46
N ASP A 13 -3.55 -18.10 -33.44
CA ASP A 13 -3.27 -17.53 -32.11
C ASP A 13 -2.60 -16.16 -32.27
N GLU A 14 -3.35 -15.09 -32.06
CA GLU A 14 -2.79 -13.77 -31.87
C GLU A 14 -2.16 -13.72 -30.47
N PRO A 15 -0.93 -13.20 -30.31
CA PRO A 15 -0.40 -12.90 -28.99
C PRO A 15 -1.27 -11.81 -28.37
N ASP A 16 -1.93 -12.17 -27.27
CA ASP A 16 -2.79 -11.28 -26.49
C ASP A 16 -2.01 -10.02 -26.07
N MET A 17 -2.33 -8.91 -26.73
CA MET A 17 -1.76 -7.57 -26.49
C MET A 17 -2.40 -6.86 -25.29
N PHE A 18 -3.38 -7.49 -24.64
CA PHE A 18 -3.94 -7.03 -23.37
C PHE A 18 -3.23 -7.77 -22.25
N GLY A 19 -2.10 -7.20 -21.81
CA GLY A 19 -1.23 -7.76 -20.77
C GLY A 19 -1.98 -8.58 -19.75
N GLY A 20 -1.78 -9.90 -19.83
CA GLY A 20 -2.28 -10.85 -18.86
C GLY A 20 -1.88 -10.34 -17.49
N VAL A 21 -2.87 -9.89 -16.73
CA VAL A 21 -2.68 -9.55 -15.33
C VAL A 21 -2.28 -10.87 -14.71
N ASP A 22 -1.02 -10.98 -14.30
CA ASP A 22 -0.52 -12.16 -13.62
C ASP A 22 -1.22 -12.28 -12.26
N LEU A 23 -2.40 -12.90 -12.27
CA LEU A 23 -3.17 -13.26 -11.10
C LEU A 23 -2.47 -14.35 -10.27
N ALA A 24 -1.36 -14.93 -10.76
CA ALA A 24 -0.52 -15.85 -9.98
C ALA A 24 0.41 -15.12 -9.00
N SER A 25 0.52 -13.78 -9.09
CA SER A 25 1.03 -12.97 -7.98
C SER A 25 -0.02 -12.86 -6.88
N GLY A 26 -0.37 -14.01 -6.28
CA GLY A 26 -1.01 -14.04 -4.97
C GLY A 26 -0.13 -13.29 -3.96
N PRO A 27 -0.69 -12.78 -2.85
CA PRO A 27 0.13 -12.18 -1.81
C PRO A 27 1.24 -13.15 -1.45
N ASP A 28 2.49 -12.70 -1.56
CA ASP A 28 3.66 -13.51 -1.24
C ASP A 28 3.47 -14.06 0.18
N MET A 29 3.24 -15.38 0.27
CA MET A 29 2.84 -16.07 1.50
C MET A 29 3.97 -16.08 2.54
N THR A 30 5.13 -15.50 2.22
CA THR A 30 6.28 -15.34 3.10
C THR A 30 6.35 -13.96 3.77
N VAL A 31 5.53 -12.99 3.36
CA VAL A 31 5.58 -11.63 3.89
C VAL A 31 5.12 -11.61 5.34
N VAL A 32 6.06 -11.32 6.24
CA VAL A 32 5.77 -11.20 7.67
C VAL A 32 4.97 -9.92 7.90
N MET A 33 3.73 -10.07 8.34
CA MET A 33 2.85 -8.94 8.63
C MET A 33 3.02 -8.48 10.08
N LEU A 34 3.30 -7.19 10.26
CA LEU A 34 3.21 -6.53 11.55
C LEU A 34 1.77 -6.04 11.77
N VAL A 35 1.15 -6.47 12.87
CA VAL A 35 -0.18 -6.01 13.29
C VAL A 35 -0.06 -5.38 14.67
N PHE A 36 -0.53 -4.14 14.82
CA PHE A 36 -0.61 -3.49 16.13
C PHE A 36 -1.86 -2.63 16.27
N GLN A 37 -2.27 -2.44 17.52
CA GLN A 37 -3.41 -1.60 17.87
C GLN A 37 -2.94 -0.29 18.51
N GLY A 38 -3.67 0.78 18.26
CA GLY A 38 -3.38 2.09 18.82
C GLY A 38 -4.53 3.06 18.72
N GLU A 39 -4.27 4.28 19.14
CA GLU A 39 -5.20 5.42 19.10
C GLU A 39 -4.63 6.51 18.20
N LEU A 40 -5.47 7.10 17.35
CA LEU A 40 -5.08 8.24 16.53
C LEU A 40 -4.83 9.48 17.42
N ILE A 41 -3.64 10.08 17.31
CA ILE A 41 -3.29 11.27 18.09
C ILE A 41 -3.70 12.58 17.40
N SER A 42 -3.94 12.51 16.10
CA SER A 42 -4.37 13.59 15.21
C SER A 42 -5.42 13.05 14.22
N ASP A 43 -6.17 13.96 13.60
CA ASP A 43 -7.06 13.60 12.50
C ASP A 43 -6.23 13.07 11.33
N ALA A 44 -6.76 12.09 10.60
CA ALA A 44 -6.10 11.60 9.41
C ALA A 44 -6.12 12.66 8.30
N GLU A 45 -5.04 12.74 7.52
CA GLU A 45 -4.89 13.75 6.49
C GLU A 45 -4.44 13.12 5.17
N VAL A 46 -4.98 13.61 4.05
CA VAL A 46 -4.45 13.27 2.73
C VAL A 46 -3.50 14.37 2.28
N ARG A 47 -2.27 13.99 1.95
CA ARG A 47 -1.22 14.91 1.46
C ARG A 47 -0.65 14.37 0.17
N THR A 48 -0.34 15.25 -0.77
CA THR A 48 0.44 14.85 -1.95
C THR A 48 1.92 14.71 -1.55
N GLN A 49 2.52 13.55 -1.82
CA GLN A 49 3.94 13.31 -1.59
C GLN A 49 4.57 12.74 -2.87
N LEU A 50 5.83 13.07 -3.13
CA LEU A 50 6.62 12.41 -4.17
C LEU A 50 7.01 11.02 -3.68
N VAL A 51 6.64 9.98 -4.43
CA VAL A 51 6.83 8.58 -4.06
C VAL A 51 7.60 7.85 -5.17
N GLY A 52 8.44 6.90 -4.78
CA GLY A 52 9.26 6.10 -5.70
C GLY A 52 10.50 6.82 -6.20
N THR A 53 11.31 6.11 -6.99
CA THR A 53 12.53 6.64 -7.63
C THR A 53 12.24 7.75 -8.62
N ASP A 54 11.11 7.65 -9.34
CA ASP A 54 10.71 8.65 -10.35
C ASP A 54 10.02 9.88 -9.74
N SER A 55 9.98 9.98 -8.41
CA SER A 55 9.42 11.12 -7.66
C SER A 55 8.03 11.52 -8.14
N HIS A 56 7.16 10.55 -8.44
CA HIS A 56 5.81 10.85 -8.92
C HIS A 56 4.94 11.37 -7.76
N PRO A 57 4.19 12.47 -7.96
CA PRO A 57 3.24 12.95 -6.96
C PRO A 57 2.12 11.92 -6.80
N ARG A 58 1.92 11.47 -5.56
CA ARG A 58 0.84 10.55 -5.20
C ARG A 58 0.09 11.08 -3.97
N PRO A 59 -1.23 10.90 -3.89
CA PRO A 59 -1.97 11.11 -2.66
C PRO A 59 -1.53 10.06 -1.63
N VAL A 60 -1.21 10.53 -0.43
CA VAL A 60 -0.82 9.68 0.70
C VAL A 60 -1.72 10.03 1.88
N LEU A 61 -2.36 9.02 2.45
CA LEU A 61 -3.07 9.12 3.72
C LEU A 61 -2.03 9.03 4.85
N TRP A 62 -1.96 10.06 5.68
CA TRP A 62 -1.10 10.14 6.84
C TRP A 62 -1.93 9.93 8.09
N VAL A 63 -1.46 9.04 8.95
CA VAL A 63 -2.03 8.81 10.28
C VAL A 63 -0.92 8.73 11.31
N GLU A 64 -1.17 9.34 12.46
CA GLU A 64 -0.29 9.26 13.61
C GLU A 64 -0.97 8.46 14.70
N VAL A 65 -0.34 7.36 15.09
CA VAL A 65 -0.93 6.38 15.99
C VAL A 65 -0.07 6.28 17.24
N ARG A 66 -0.69 6.38 18.41
CA ARG A 66 -0.09 5.99 19.68
C ARG A 66 -0.40 4.51 19.92
N PRO A 67 0.59 3.61 19.86
CA PRO A 67 0.36 2.19 20.13
C PRO A 67 -0.13 1.97 21.57
N VAL A 68 -0.95 0.95 21.78
CA VAL A 68 -1.36 0.49 23.12
C VAL A 68 -0.19 -0.17 23.87
N SER A 69 0.87 -0.56 23.15
CA SER A 69 2.06 -1.17 23.74
C SER A 69 2.84 -0.21 24.64
N ARG A 70 3.68 -0.77 25.52
CA ARG A 70 4.58 -0.01 26.41
C ARG A 70 5.63 0.83 25.69
N LEU A 71 5.70 0.77 24.36
CA LEU A 71 6.75 1.47 23.62
C LEU A 71 6.60 3.00 23.65
N HIS A 72 5.46 3.56 24.06
CA HIS A 72 5.15 5.00 24.20
C HIS A 72 5.55 5.91 23.00
N ARG A 73 6.01 5.35 21.88
CA ARG A 73 6.45 6.07 20.69
C ARG A 73 5.29 6.17 19.70
N THR A 74 5.10 7.36 19.16
CA THR A 74 4.18 7.59 18.05
C THR A 74 4.66 6.83 16.82
N VAL A 75 3.74 6.13 16.16
CA VAL A 75 3.95 5.51 14.85
C VAL A 75 3.33 6.40 13.79
N HIS A 76 4.12 6.78 12.80
CA HIS A 76 3.66 7.50 11.62
C HIS A 76 3.40 6.48 10.52
N ALA A 77 2.13 6.16 10.27
CA ALA A 77 1.75 5.27 9.19
C ALA A 77 1.31 6.08 7.97
N LYS A 78 1.71 5.59 6.80
CA LYS A 78 1.45 6.21 5.51
C LYS A 78 0.86 5.18 4.58
N TRP A 79 -0.24 5.53 3.93
CA TRP A 79 -0.85 4.68 2.91
C TRP A 79 -0.92 5.44 1.59
N ILE A 80 -0.23 4.90 0.58
CA ILE A 80 -0.12 5.50 -0.75
C ILE A 80 -1.32 5.09 -1.59
N TYR A 81 -1.94 6.08 -2.24
CA TYR A 81 -3.05 5.90 -3.16
C TYR A 81 -2.63 6.35 -4.57
N THR A 82 -3.41 5.92 -5.57
CA THR A 82 -3.32 6.45 -6.94
C THR A 82 -4.18 7.70 -7.07
N GLU A 83 -3.94 8.53 -8.09
CA GLU A 83 -4.78 9.72 -8.32
C GLU A 83 -6.26 9.36 -8.55
N ALA A 84 -6.52 8.22 -9.22
CA ALA A 84 -7.88 7.71 -9.41
C ALA A 84 -8.59 7.37 -8.09
N THR A 85 -7.84 7.01 -7.05
CA THR A 85 -8.36 6.61 -5.73
C THR A 85 -8.23 7.71 -4.68
N ARG A 86 -7.87 8.94 -5.08
CA ARG A 86 -7.74 10.09 -4.17
C ARG A 86 -9.01 10.34 -3.35
N LYS A 87 -10.19 10.33 -3.98
CA LYS A 87 -11.48 10.55 -3.29
C LYS A 87 -11.75 9.49 -2.21
N GLN A 88 -11.29 8.26 -2.44
CA GLN A 88 -11.40 7.20 -1.44
C GLN A 88 -10.49 7.49 -0.25
N ALA A 89 -9.25 7.93 -0.49
CA ALA A 89 -8.33 8.34 0.57
C ALA A 89 -8.91 9.49 1.40
N GLU A 90 -9.52 10.49 0.75
CA GLU A 90 -10.17 11.63 1.42
C GLU A 90 -11.39 11.18 2.24
N GLY A 91 -12.19 10.25 1.71
CA GLY A 91 -13.30 9.65 2.44
C GLY A 91 -12.86 8.89 3.69
N ILE A 92 -11.75 8.14 3.62
CA ILE A 92 -11.16 7.45 4.77
C ILE A 92 -10.58 8.46 5.77
N ALA A 93 -9.90 9.51 5.29
CA ALA A 93 -9.40 10.56 6.16
C ALA A 93 -10.53 11.27 6.94
N ALA A 94 -11.68 11.47 6.28
CA ALA A 94 -12.85 12.08 6.92
C ALA A 94 -13.45 11.23 8.05
N THR A 95 -13.33 9.90 7.99
CA THR A 95 -13.85 8.99 9.03
C THR A 95 -12.85 8.76 10.17
N LEU A 96 -11.55 8.85 9.90
CA LEU A 96 -10.48 8.63 10.87
C LEU A 96 -10.16 9.91 11.66
N LYS A 97 -10.81 10.04 12.81
CA LYS A 97 -10.66 11.17 13.72
C LYS A 97 -9.71 10.89 14.88
N LYS A 98 -9.12 11.96 15.42
CA LYS A 98 -8.36 11.90 16.66
C LYS A 98 -9.15 11.18 17.75
N GLY A 99 -8.47 10.29 18.48
CA GLY A 99 -9.07 9.46 19.54
C GLY A 99 -9.68 8.15 19.05
N ALA A 100 -9.79 7.94 17.73
CA ALA A 100 -10.28 6.67 17.20
C ALA A 100 -9.27 5.54 17.47
N ARG A 101 -9.79 4.39 17.88
CA ARG A 101 -9.00 3.16 18.01
C ARG A 101 -8.85 2.52 16.64
N VAL A 102 -7.61 2.24 16.25
CA VAL A 102 -7.27 1.68 14.95
C VAL A 102 -6.41 0.45 15.10
N THR A 103 -6.53 -0.47 14.15
CA THR A 103 -5.58 -1.57 13.96
C THR A 103 -4.80 -1.26 12.70
N VAL A 104 -3.47 -1.25 12.81
CA VAL A 104 -2.58 -1.04 11.68
C VAL A 104 -1.93 -2.37 11.34
N THR A 105 -2.04 -2.74 10.07
CA THR A 105 -1.45 -3.94 9.50
C THR A 105 -0.54 -3.52 8.36
N THR A 106 0.73 -3.89 8.43
CA THR A 106 1.72 -3.55 7.40
C THR A 106 2.69 -4.72 7.19
N PRO A 107 3.15 -4.96 5.96
CA PRO A 107 4.34 -5.78 5.71
C PRO A 107 5.52 -5.24 6.52
N ILE A 108 6.30 -6.13 7.14
CA ILE A 108 7.52 -5.72 7.86
C ILE A 108 8.63 -5.29 6.90
N ASP A 109 8.65 -5.85 5.69
CA ASP A 109 9.70 -5.63 4.70
C ASP A 109 9.70 -4.18 4.17
N ASP A 110 8.52 -3.57 4.09
CA ASP A 110 8.34 -2.17 3.69
C ASP A 110 8.39 -1.18 4.87
N MET A 111 8.62 -1.67 6.10
CA MET A 111 8.63 -0.82 7.28
C MET A 111 9.96 -0.08 7.42
N ARG A 112 9.93 1.25 7.31
CA ARG A 112 11.08 2.10 7.61
C ARG A 112 11.07 2.54 9.08
N THR A 113 12.10 2.14 9.84
CA THR A 113 12.33 2.62 11.21
C THR A 113 13.41 3.69 11.23
N ILE A 114 13.16 4.80 11.94
CA ILE A 114 14.11 5.90 12.11
C ILE A 114 14.34 6.10 13.61
N PHE A 115 15.60 6.06 14.04
CA PHE A 115 16.00 6.39 15.40
C PHE A 115 16.57 7.80 15.43
N PRO A 116 15.78 8.82 15.83
CA PRO A 116 16.33 10.16 16.03
C PRO A 116 17.29 10.12 17.22
N HIS A 117 18.46 10.75 17.07
CA HIS A 117 19.48 10.89 18.13
C HIS A 117 20.08 9.56 18.62
N VAL A 118 20.63 8.75 17.71
CA VAL A 118 21.39 7.54 18.08
C VAL A 118 22.60 7.91 18.96
N ALA A 119 22.69 7.32 20.15
CA ALA A 119 23.74 7.64 21.13
C ALA A 119 25.10 6.99 20.80
N SER A 120 25.08 5.76 20.27
CA SER A 120 26.29 5.02 19.89
C SER A 120 25.95 3.94 18.87
N VAL A 121 26.90 3.65 17.99
CA VAL A 121 26.87 2.50 17.06
C VAL A 121 28.15 1.72 17.25
N ALA A 122 28.07 0.42 17.46
CA ALA A 122 29.21 -0.48 17.60
C ALA A 122 29.06 -1.67 16.65
N LEU A 123 30.18 -2.16 16.12
CA LEU A 123 30.21 -3.39 15.35
C LEU A 123 30.03 -4.58 16.31
N LEU A 124 29.14 -5.51 15.95
CA LEU A 124 29.06 -6.79 16.62
C LEU A 124 30.23 -7.67 16.15
N PRO A 125 30.87 -8.43 17.06
CA PRO A 125 31.97 -9.35 16.72
C PRO A 125 31.51 -10.54 15.87
#